data_AF-A0A329SC30-F1
#
_entry.id   AF-A0A329SC30-F1
#
_cell.length_a   1.000
_cell.length_b   1.000
_cell.length_c   1.000
_cell.angle_alpha   90.00
_cell.angle_beta   90.00
_cell.angle_gamma   90.00
#
_symmetry.space_group_name_H-M   'P 1'
#
loop_
_entity.id
_entity.type
_entity.pdbx_description
1 polymer ?
#
loop_
_entity_poly.entity_id
_entity_poly.type
_entity_poly.pdbx_seq_one_letter_code
_entity_poly.pdbx_strand_id
1 'polypeptide(L)'
;MYAGKRTADDRENSSVDHKTGAAAVIRNLKIVLGPNTRLPRHAVVIDRFYSSIVLAIELLGMQIYVIGTIMTNRLEYDANIKEKRKSR
;
A
#
# COMPACT_ATOMS: atom_id res chain seq x y z
N MET A 1 -0.36 12.21 12.01
CA MET A 1 -1.14 13.29 11.37
C MET A 1 -0.53 13.55 9.99
N TYR A 2 -1.28 13.34 8.90
CA TYR A 2 -0.79 13.61 7.53
C TYR A 2 -1.04 15.09 7.21
N ALA A 3 0.00 15.81 6.79
CA ALA A 3 -0.01 17.27 6.65
C ALA A 3 -0.02 17.79 5.19
N GLY A 4 -0.42 16.95 4.22
CA GLY A 4 -0.51 17.35 2.81
C GLY A 4 0.85 17.62 2.13
N LYS A 5 0.84 17.76 0.80
CA LYS A 5 2.02 18.04 -0.04
C LYS A 5 2.19 19.55 -0.21
N ARG A 6 3.32 20.11 0.26
CA ARG A 6 3.78 21.44 -0.17
C ARG A 6 4.62 21.24 -1.44
N THR A 7 4.14 21.74 -2.57
CA THR A 7 4.88 21.73 -3.83
C THR A 7 6.06 22.71 -3.71
N ALA A 8 7.25 22.16 -3.47
CA ALA A 8 8.48 22.80 -3.94
C ALA A 8 8.71 22.24 -5.35
N ASP A 9 8.64 23.14 -6.32
CA ASP A 9 8.95 22.90 -7.72
C ASP A 9 10.44 22.54 -7.80
N ASP A 10 10.77 21.31 -8.18
CA ASP A 10 12.10 21.01 -8.68
C ASP A 10 12.05 19.80 -9.61
N ARG A 11 12.19 20.10 -10.90
CA ARG A 11 12.34 19.15 -12.00
C ARG A 11 13.81 18.77 -12.06
N GLU A 12 14.23 17.69 -11.41
CA GLU A 12 15.47 17.01 -11.85
C GLU A 12 15.58 15.56 -11.36
N ASN A 13 15.94 14.70 -12.32
CA ASN A 13 16.36 13.31 -12.21
C ASN A 13 15.32 12.26 -11.77
N SER A 14 15.14 11.27 -12.66
CA SER A 14 14.43 10.00 -12.50
C SER A 14 15.06 9.09 -11.45
N SER A 15 15.24 9.60 -10.23
CA SER A 15 15.41 8.79 -9.04
C SER A 15 14.01 8.38 -8.58
N VAL A 16 13.79 7.09 -8.32
CA VAL A 16 12.53 6.59 -7.75
C VAL A 16 12.17 7.47 -6.54
N ASP A 17 11.00 8.13 -6.57
CA ASP A 17 10.59 9.04 -5.49
C ASP A 17 10.26 8.24 -4.23
N HIS A 18 11.26 8.08 -3.36
CA HIS A 18 11.12 7.39 -2.07
C HIS A 18 10.32 8.19 -1.04
N LYS A 19 9.86 9.40 -1.37
CA LYS A 19 9.08 10.26 -0.48
C LYS A 19 7.58 10.04 -0.61
N THR A 20 7.10 9.33 -1.64
CA THR A 20 5.67 9.15 -1.89
C THR A 20 5.28 7.70 -2.20
N GLY A 21 3.98 7.41 -2.08
CA GLY A 21 3.39 6.14 -2.50
C GLY A 21 3.88 4.90 -1.74
N ALA A 22 4.02 3.79 -2.46
CA ALA A 22 4.37 2.47 -1.93
C ALA A 22 5.78 2.43 -1.29
N ALA A 23 6.77 3.07 -1.93
CA ALA A 23 8.13 3.14 -1.43
C ALA A 23 8.22 3.82 -0.05
N ALA A 24 7.46 4.90 0.15
CA ALA A 24 7.37 5.56 1.45
C ALA A 24 6.73 4.65 2.52
N VAL A 25 5.68 3.90 2.17
CA VAL A 25 5.04 2.93 3.09
C VAL A 25 6.03 1.85 3.52
N ILE A 26 6.76 1.26 2.58
CA ILE A 26 7.76 0.22 2.87
C ILE A 26 8.84 0.74 3.79
N ARG A 27 9.40 1.92 3.48
CA ARG A 27 10.41 2.56 4.34
C ARG A 27 9.88 2.79 5.76
N ASN A 28 8.67 3.32 5.88
CA ASN A 28 8.06 3.58 7.18
C ASN A 28 7.83 2.28 7.96
N LEU A 29 7.35 1.24 7.30
CA LEU A 29 7.14 -0.06 7.95
C LEU A 29 8.45 -0.71 8.39
N LYS A 30 9.55 -0.57 7.63
CA LYS A 30 10.88 -1.02 8.08
C LYS A 30 11.32 -0.32 9.38
N ILE A 31 11.06 0.97 9.49
CA ILE A 31 11.39 1.76 10.70
C ILE A 31 10.52 1.32 11.88
N VAL A 32 9.20 1.16 11.66
CA VAL A 32 8.25 0.81 12.72
C VAL A 32 8.45 -0.62 13.21
N LEU A 33 8.64 -1.57 12.30
CA LEU A 33 8.71 -2.99 12.64
C LEU A 33 10.09 -3.40 13.15
N GLY A 34 11.16 -2.65 12.80
CA GLY A 34 12.50 -2.78 13.36
C GLY A 34 13.15 -4.18 13.26
N PRO A 35 14.47 -4.29 13.46
CA PRO A 35 15.15 -5.59 13.48
C PRO A 35 14.91 -6.41 14.76
N ASN A 36 14.25 -5.83 15.78
CA ASN A 36 14.11 -6.40 17.13
C ASN A 36 12.73 -6.98 17.44
N THR A 37 11.93 -7.28 16.43
CA THR A 37 10.64 -7.93 16.63
C THR A 37 10.84 -9.42 16.87
N ARG A 38 10.42 -9.90 18.04
CA ARG A 38 10.47 -11.32 18.45
C ARG A 38 9.67 -12.24 17.53
N LEU A 39 8.83 -11.66 16.67
CA LEU A 39 8.00 -12.35 15.69
C LEU A 39 8.53 -12.03 14.29
N PRO A 40 8.93 -13.04 13.50
CA PRO A 40 9.48 -12.83 12.16
C PRO A 40 8.42 -12.34 11.16
N ARG A 41 7.13 -12.50 11.49
CA ARG A 41 6.00 -12.25 10.58
C ARG A 41 5.06 -11.21 11.18
N HIS A 42 4.68 -10.23 10.38
CA HIS A 42 3.78 -9.16 10.77
C HIS A 42 2.54 -9.16 9.88
N ALA A 43 1.38 -8.80 10.44
CA ALA A 43 0.18 -8.54 9.66
C ALA A 43 -0.21 -7.06 9.83
N VAL A 44 -0.48 -6.38 8.71
CA VAL A 44 -0.90 -4.98 8.68
C VAL A 44 -2.30 -4.92 8.10
N VAL A 45 -3.20 -4.29 8.85
CA VAL A 45 -4.57 -4.01 8.40
C VAL A 45 -4.58 -2.63 7.74
N ILE A 46 -5.03 -2.57 6.49
CA ILE A 46 -5.07 -1.34 5.70
C ILE A 46 -6.49 -1.00 5.22
N ASP A 47 -6.75 0.29 5.07
CA ASP A 47 -7.95 0.78 4.43
C ASP A 47 -7.90 0.59 2.90
N ARG A 48 -9.07 0.58 2.24
CA ARG A 48 -9.20 0.45 0.79
C ARG A 48 -8.41 1.46 -0.03
N PHE A 49 -8.17 2.67 0.50
CA PHE A 49 -7.37 3.67 -0.20
C PHE A 49 -5.90 3.26 -0.36
N TYR A 50 -5.37 2.49 0.60
CA TYR A 50 -3.99 2.02 0.61
C TYR A 50 -3.82 0.61 0.03
N SER A 51 -4.91 -0.03 -0.37
CA SER A 51 -4.86 -1.32 -1.05
C SER A 51 -4.14 -1.17 -2.39
N SER A 52 -3.07 -1.93 -2.61
CA SER A 52 -2.29 -1.95 -3.86
C SER A 52 -1.65 -3.32 -4.03
N ILE A 53 -1.81 -3.93 -5.20
CA ILE A 53 -1.28 -5.28 -5.49
C ILE A 53 0.26 -5.25 -5.46
N VAL A 54 0.86 -4.26 -6.11
CA VAL A 54 2.32 -4.09 -6.15
C VAL A 54 2.89 -3.96 -4.74
N LEU A 55 2.28 -3.11 -3.91
CA LEU A 55 2.69 -2.93 -2.52
C LEU A 55 2.52 -4.22 -1.71
N ALA A 56 1.44 -4.97 -1.92
CA ALA A 56 1.21 -6.23 -1.22
C ALA A 56 2.28 -7.28 -1.57
N ILE A 57 2.71 -7.35 -2.83
CA ILE A 57 3.79 -8.25 -3.27
C ILE A 57 5.12 -7.86 -2.62
N GLU A 58 5.46 -6.57 -2.61
CA GLU A 58 6.68 -6.07 -1.98
C GLU A 58 6.69 -6.35 -0.47
N LEU A 59 5.55 -6.14 0.21
CA LEU A 59 5.40 -6.42 1.64
C LEU A 59 5.47 -7.92 1.96
N LEU A 60 4.91 -8.77 1.08
CA LEU A 60 5.02 -10.22 1.22
C LEU A 60 6.48 -10.69 1.18
N GLY A 61 7.31 -10.10 0.30
CA GLY A 61 8.75 -10.35 0.24
C GLY A 61 9.49 -9.98 1.55
N MET A 62 8.90 -9.09 2.35
CA MET A 62 9.40 -8.68 3.66
C MET A 62 8.74 -9.43 4.83
N GLN A 63 7.98 -10.51 4.57
CA GLN A 63 7.21 -11.26 5.57
C GLN A 63 6.13 -10.42 6.29
N ILE A 64 5.62 -9.39 5.61
CA ILE A 64 4.52 -8.54 6.06
C ILE A 64 3.26 -8.92 5.28
N TYR A 65 2.28 -9.48 5.97
CA TYR A 65 0.97 -9.82 5.42
C TYR A 65 0.06 -8.61 5.44
N VAL A 66 -0.67 -8.39 4.35
CA VAL A 66 -1.61 -7.28 4.21
C VAL A 66 -3.03 -7.82 4.27
N ILE A 67 -3.84 -7.25 5.15
CA ILE A 67 -5.27 -7.53 5.26
C ILE A 67 -6.00 -6.22 5.04
N GLY A 68 -6.99 -6.20 4.15
CA GLY A 68 -7.73 -4.98 3.90
C GLY A 68 -8.78 -5.18 2.84
N THR A 69 -9.66 -4.19 2.73
CA THR A 69 -10.65 -4.14 1.65
C THR A 69 -10.02 -3.54 0.39
N ILE A 70 -10.57 -3.86 -0.79
CA ILE A 70 -10.15 -3.26 -2.07
C ILE A 70 -11.25 -2.37 -2.62
N MET A 71 -10.88 -1.35 -3.39
CA MET A 71 -11.85 -0.64 -4.24
C MET A 71 -12.21 -1.51 -5.43
N THR A 72 -13.49 -1.81 -5.59
CA THR A 72 -14.02 -2.65 -6.68
C THR A 72 -14.03 -1.95 -8.03
N ASN A 73 -13.87 -0.63 -8.06
CA ASN A 73 -13.75 0.18 -9.28
C ASN A 73 -12.29 0.29 -9.77
N ARG A 74 -11.57 -0.83 -9.79
CA ARG A 74 -10.21 -0.93 -10.34
C ARG A 74 -10.19 -1.85 -11.54
N LEU A 75 -9.31 -1.57 -12.49
CA LEU A 75 -9.12 -2.39 -13.69
C LEU A 75 -8.69 -3.82 -13.33
N GLU A 76 -7.86 -3.96 -12.30
CA GLU A 76 -7.30 -5.21 -11.80
C GLU A 76 -8.33 -6.11 -11.08
N TYR A 77 -9.55 -5.60 -10.81
CA TYR A 77 -10.58 -6.37 -10.12
C TYR A 77 -11.46 -7.13 -11.12
N ASP A 78 -11.39 -8.46 -11.04
CA ASP A 78 -12.11 -9.36 -11.94
C ASP A 78 -13.62 -9.09 -11.94
N ALA A 79 -14.16 -8.89 -13.14
CA ALA A 79 -15.57 -8.66 -13.36
C ALA A 79 -16.44 -9.86 -12.98
N ASN A 80 -15.90 -11.08 -12.99
CA ASN A 80 -16.63 -12.28 -12.60
C ASN A 80 -16.91 -12.34 -11.09
N ILE A 81 -16.12 -11.62 -10.28
CA ILE A 81 -16.27 -11.55 -8.82
C ILE A 81 -17.22 -10.39 -8.42
N LYS A 82 -17.49 -9.44 -9.34
CA LYS A 82 -18.44 -8.35 -9.09
C LYS A 82 -19.85 -8.90 -8.98
N GLU A 83 -20.42 -8.85 -7.79
CA GLU A 83 -21.82 -9.19 -7.57
C GLU A 83 -22.72 -8.24 -8.39
N LYS A 84 -23.60 -8.83 -9.22
CA LYS A 84 -24.59 -8.06 -9.98
C LYS A 84 -25.65 -7.55 -9.01
N ARG A 85 -25.76 -6.23 -8.90
CA ARG A 85 -26.79 -5.60 -8.08
C ARG A 85 -28.17 -5.97 -8.65
N LYS A 86 -29.04 -6.62 -7.87
CA LYS A 86 -30.48 -6.67 -8.20
C LYS A 86 -31.02 -5.25 -8.11
N SER A 87 -31.58 -4.71 -9.19
CA SER A 87 -32.34 -3.47 -9.07
C SER A 87 -33.59 -3.77 -8.23
N ARG A 88 -33.93 -2.82 -7.36
CA ARG A 88 -35.13 -2.88 -6.54
C ARG A 88 -36.35 -2.50 -7.36
#